data_AF-A0A378KPD0-F1
#
_entry.id   AF-A0A378KPD0-F1
#
_cell.length_a   1.000
_cell.length_b   1.000
_cell.length_c   1.000
_cell.angle_alpha   90.00
_cell.angle_beta   90.00
_cell.angle_gamma   90.00
#
_symmetry.space_group_name_H-M   'P 1'
#
loop_
_entity.id
_entity.type
_entity.pdbx_description
1 polymer ?
#
loop_
_entity_poly.entity_id
_entity_poly.type
_entity_poly.pdbx_seq_one_letter_code
_entity_poly.pdbx_strand_id
1 'polypeptide(L)'
;MLWILISLFFCWLIYRELNGHMPIFKPYIAVLLLLALSSAWPPFHHWRMERFLSATASQLADNHPAKVHCNTLFDTLFDEELRVGGHTDPKTGYIVIQYPRCSILMDYLAHPDHASPEEIISLNILTHESMHARGEYNEAKTECEAVQRNYRTARLLGVPELIAKQNALEYYNNHYLKRSDGYFSKECAPGKDMDERLSDSTWN
;
A
#
# COMPACT_ATOMS: atom_id res chain seq x y z
N MET A 1 13.69 2.78 13.64
CA MET A 1 15.15 2.76 13.93
C MET A 1 15.55 1.79 15.05
N LEU A 2 14.79 1.67 16.15
CA LEU A 2 15.11 0.77 17.28
C LEU A 2 15.42 -0.69 16.89
N TRP A 3 14.57 -1.29 16.05
CA TRP A 3 14.74 -2.67 15.56
C TRP A 3 16.07 -2.92 14.85
N ILE A 4 16.54 -1.94 14.07
CA ILE A 4 17.84 -2.02 13.39
C ILE A 4 18.97 -2.00 14.41
N LEU A 5 18.90 -1.13 15.41
CA LEU A 5 19.92 -1.07 16.48
C LEU A 5 19.98 -2.37 17.29
N ILE A 6 18.83 -2.96 17.61
CA ILE A 6 18.75 -4.26 18.29
C ILE A 6 19.37 -5.36 17.43
N SER A 7 19.05 -5.39 16.12
CA SER A 7 19.65 -6.35 15.18
C SER A 7 21.17 -6.21 15.11
N LEU A 8 21.67 -4.97 14.97
CA LEU A 8 23.10 -4.66 14.94
C LEU A 8 23.82 -5.05 16.24
N PHE A 9 23.17 -4.88 17.38
CA PHE A 9 23.70 -5.33 18.67
C PHE A 9 23.92 -6.84 18.72
N PHE A 10 22.95 -7.64 18.26
CA PHE A 10 23.12 -9.10 18.19
C PHE A 10 24.18 -9.52 17.16
N CYS A 11 24.24 -8.84 16.00
CA CYS A 11 25.33 -9.04 15.03
C CYS A 11 26.71 -8.74 15.63
N TRP A 12 26.82 -7.67 16.42
CA TRP A 12 28.05 -7.34 17.13
C TRP A 12 28.44 -8.40 18.17
N LEU A 13 27.48 -8.97 18.91
CA LEU A 13 27.74 -10.07 19.84
C LEU A 13 28.26 -11.32 19.13
N ILE A 14 27.72 -11.65 17.95
CA ILE A 14 28.21 -12.75 17.11
C ILE A 14 29.65 -12.45 16.64
N TYR A 15 29.88 -11.25 16.11
CA TYR A 15 31.21 -10.82 15.68
C TYR A 15 32.24 -10.91 16.81
N ARG A 16 31.86 -10.49 18.03
CA ARG A 16 32.71 -10.59 19.22
C ARG A 16 33.04 -12.03 19.58
N GLU A 17 32.05 -12.93 19.52
CA GLU A 17 32.25 -14.35 19.83
C GLU A 17 33.18 -15.03 18.81
N LEU A 18 33.04 -14.71 17.52
CA LEU A 18 33.86 -15.28 16.45
C LEU A 18 35.32 -14.79 16.47
N ASN A 19 35.57 -13.58 16.99
CA ASN A 19 36.91 -13.01 17.13
C ASN A 19 37.51 -13.19 18.54
N GLY A 20 36.80 -13.89 19.43
CA GLY A 20 37.25 -14.16 20.78
C GLY A 20 38.33 -15.24 20.83
N HIS A 21 39.08 -15.29 21.94
CA HIS A 21 40.08 -16.33 22.19
C HIS A 21 39.48 -17.58 22.88
N MET A 22 38.17 -17.57 23.17
CA MET A 22 37.44 -18.64 23.85
C MET A 22 36.83 -19.62 22.84
N PRO A 23 36.61 -20.90 23.23
CA PRO A 23 35.96 -21.86 22.35
C PRO A 23 34.52 -21.44 22.03
N ILE A 24 34.18 -21.43 20.74
CA ILE A 24 32.89 -20.99 20.22
C ILE A 24 31.76 -21.92 20.70
N PHE A 25 30.78 -21.36 21.41
CA PHE A 25 29.57 -22.08 21.78
C PHE A 25 28.48 -21.95 20.69
N LYS A 26 28.41 -22.95 19.80
CA LYS A 26 27.50 -22.94 18.64
C LYS A 26 26.02 -22.64 18.96
N PRO A 27 25.42 -23.19 20.05
CA PRO A 27 24.03 -22.89 20.38
C PRO A 27 23.79 -21.41 20.69
N TYR A 28 24.74 -20.73 21.34
CA TYR A 28 24.62 -19.30 21.61
C TYR A 28 24.64 -18.47 20.33
N ILE A 29 25.55 -18.77 19.40
CA ILE A 29 25.56 -18.10 18.08
C ILE A 29 24.23 -18.32 17.33
N ALA A 30 23.68 -19.54 17.36
CA ALA A 30 22.40 -19.82 16.73
C ALA A 30 21.26 -18.96 17.32
N VAL A 31 21.20 -18.82 18.65
CA VAL A 31 20.23 -17.95 19.32
C VAL A 31 20.43 -16.48 18.93
N LEU A 32 21.68 -15.99 18.93
CA LEU A 32 21.96 -14.61 18.52
C LEU A 32 21.58 -14.35 17.06
N LEU A 33 21.82 -15.30 16.16
CA LEU A 33 21.44 -15.19 14.75
C LEU A 33 19.92 -15.10 14.60
N LEU A 34 19.18 -15.96 15.30
CA LEU A 34 17.72 -15.92 15.30
C LEU A 34 17.20 -14.56 15.81
N LEU A 35 17.78 -14.02 16.88
CA LEU A 35 17.39 -12.72 17.43
C LEU A 35 17.73 -11.56 16.47
N ALA A 36 18.91 -11.60 15.84
CA ALA A 36 19.33 -10.61 14.86
C ALA A 36 18.38 -10.58 13.64
N LEU A 37 18.04 -11.75 13.10
CA LEU A 37 17.14 -11.89 11.95
C LEU A 37 15.71 -11.48 12.31
N SER A 38 15.21 -11.91 13.47
CA SER A 38 13.87 -11.54 13.95
C SER A 38 13.75 -10.03 14.16
N SER A 39 14.81 -9.38 14.64
CA SER A 39 14.83 -7.92 14.82
C SER A 39 15.01 -7.16 13.51
N ALA A 40 15.68 -7.74 12.51
CA ALA A 40 15.82 -7.15 11.17
C ALA A 40 14.53 -7.28 10.34
N TRP A 41 13.65 -8.23 10.68
CA TRP A 41 12.47 -8.54 9.88
C TRP A 41 11.46 -7.39 9.77
N PRO A 42 11.01 -6.72 10.85
CA PRO A 42 10.04 -5.64 10.74
C PRO A 42 10.45 -4.48 9.80
N PRO A 43 11.65 -3.88 9.92
CA PRO A 43 12.05 -2.79 9.01
C PRO A 43 12.24 -3.29 7.56
N PHE A 44 12.75 -4.52 7.38
CA PHE A 44 12.88 -5.10 6.05
C PHE A 44 11.53 -5.35 5.38
N HIS A 45 10.58 -5.92 6.12
CA HIS A 45 9.23 -6.19 5.65
C HIS A 45 8.51 -4.90 5.26
N HIS A 46 8.60 -3.87 6.10
CA HIS A 46 8.01 -2.56 5.84
C HIS A 46 8.61 -1.91 4.58
N TRP A 47 9.94 -1.86 4.46
CA TRP A 47 10.61 -1.34 3.26
C TRP A 47 10.22 -2.10 1.98
N ARG A 48 10.15 -3.43 2.06
CA ARG A 48 9.77 -4.28 0.92
C ARG A 48 8.34 -3.97 0.48
N MET A 49 7.42 -3.82 1.44
CA MET A 49 6.02 -3.46 1.20
C MET A 49 5.92 -2.10 0.51
N GLU A 50 6.51 -1.04 1.08
CA GLU A 50 6.50 0.30 0.48
C GLU A 50 7.09 0.31 -0.93
N ARG A 51 8.19 -0.41 -1.16
CA ARG A 51 8.81 -0.52 -2.48
C ARG A 51 7.89 -1.20 -3.48
N PHE A 52 7.19 -2.25 -3.06
CA PHE A 52 6.22 -2.95 -3.89
C PHE A 52 5.03 -2.04 -4.25
N LEU A 53 4.44 -1.37 -3.25
CA LEU A 53 3.34 -0.43 -3.47
C LEU A 53 3.76 0.77 -4.34
N SER A 54 4.97 1.31 -4.14
CA SER A 54 5.53 2.40 -4.96
C SER A 54 5.68 2.00 -6.43
N ALA A 55 6.15 0.77 -6.69
CA ALA A 55 6.30 0.26 -8.05
C ALA A 55 4.95 0.09 -8.74
N THR A 56 3.93 -0.38 -8.02
CA THR A 56 2.56 -0.47 -8.53
C THR A 56 1.95 0.92 -8.76
N ALA A 57 2.09 1.83 -7.79
CA ALA A 57 1.59 3.20 -7.89
C ALA A 57 2.20 3.93 -9.10
N SER A 58 3.50 3.76 -9.33
CA SER A 58 4.17 4.36 -10.50
C SER A 58 3.61 3.80 -11.82
N GLN A 59 3.30 2.50 -11.88
CA GLN A 59 2.69 1.89 -13.07
C GLN A 59 1.24 2.34 -13.29
N LEU A 60 0.50 2.63 -12.22
CA LEU A 60 -0.85 3.19 -12.29
C LEU A 60 -0.83 4.66 -12.71
N ALA A 61 0.17 5.41 -12.25
CA ALA A 61 0.39 6.81 -12.59
C ALA A 61 1.04 6.99 -13.97
N ASP A 62 0.83 6.07 -14.91
CA ASP A 62 1.39 6.12 -16.28
C ASP A 62 2.93 6.32 -16.32
N ASN A 63 3.64 5.69 -15.37
CA ASN A 63 5.10 5.78 -15.15
C ASN A 63 5.60 7.13 -14.63
N HIS A 64 4.73 7.98 -14.09
CA HIS A 64 5.17 9.10 -13.26
C HIS A 64 5.79 8.57 -11.96
N PRO A 65 6.83 9.22 -11.42
CA PRO A 65 7.43 8.80 -10.16
C PRO A 65 6.39 8.84 -9.04
N ALA A 66 6.09 7.68 -8.45
CA ALA A 66 5.24 7.59 -7.27
C ALA A 66 5.97 6.85 -6.16
N LYS A 67 6.06 7.47 -4.98
CA LYS A 67 6.70 6.89 -3.80
C LYS A 67 5.69 6.79 -2.67
N VAL A 68 5.31 5.57 -2.34
CA VAL A 68 4.39 5.26 -1.25
C VAL A 68 5.16 5.18 0.06
N HIS A 69 4.67 5.90 1.05
CA HIS A 69 5.04 5.80 2.45
C HIS A 69 3.84 5.32 3.26
N CYS A 70 4.05 4.28 4.06
CA CYS A 70 3.02 3.74 4.92
C CYS A 70 3.23 4.26 6.34
N ASN A 71 2.40 5.21 6.77
CA ASN A 71 2.52 5.78 8.10
C ASN A 71 2.36 4.69 9.18
N THR A 72 3.20 4.75 10.21
CA THR A 72 2.97 4.01 11.45
C THR A 72 1.93 4.74 12.31
N LEU A 73 1.49 4.11 13.41
CA LEU A 73 0.61 4.76 14.38
C LEU A 73 1.20 6.09 14.88
N PHE A 74 2.51 6.12 15.13
CA PHE A 74 3.17 7.35 15.59
C PHE A 74 3.24 8.39 14.48
N ASP A 75 3.58 8.01 13.25
CA ASP A 75 3.65 8.96 12.13
C ASP A 75 2.27 9.59 11.89
N THR A 76 1.21 8.78 11.90
CA THR A 76 -0.17 9.24 11.74
C THR A 76 -0.55 10.26 12.82
N LEU A 77 -0.18 10.04 14.09
CA LEU A 77 -0.48 10.97 15.20
C LEU A 77 0.18 12.34 15.05
N PHE A 78 1.30 12.43 14.32
CA PHE A 78 2.04 13.66 14.06
C PHE A 78 1.85 14.19 12.64
N ASP A 79 0.96 13.57 11.86
CA ASP A 79 0.63 13.99 10.51
C ASP A 79 -0.33 15.20 10.56
N GLU A 80 -0.19 16.11 9.60
CA GLU A 80 -1.05 17.31 9.50
C GLU A 80 -2.45 16.94 8.96
N GLU A 81 -2.60 15.78 8.32
CA GLU A 81 -3.82 15.33 7.63
C GLU A 81 -4.46 14.08 8.28
N LEU A 82 -4.66 14.14 9.60
CA LEU A 82 -5.21 13.07 10.45
C LEU A 82 -6.59 12.47 10.06
N ARG A 83 -7.33 13.04 9.10
CA ARG A 83 -8.72 12.68 8.80
C ARG A 83 -8.94 12.04 7.42
N VAL A 84 -7.88 11.82 6.66
CA VAL A 84 -7.94 11.19 5.32
C VAL A 84 -7.31 9.79 5.35
N GLY A 85 -7.71 8.92 4.40
CA GLY A 85 -7.15 7.56 4.30
C GLY A 85 -5.73 7.52 3.72
N GLY A 86 -5.38 8.56 2.97
CA GLY A 86 -4.09 8.84 2.36
C GLY A 86 -4.09 10.25 1.80
N HIS A 87 -2.93 10.71 1.37
CA HIS A 87 -2.76 11.94 0.62
C HIS A 87 -1.54 11.85 -0.27
N THR A 88 -1.49 12.69 -1.29
CA THR A 88 -0.40 12.71 -2.26
C THR A 88 -0.01 14.14 -2.56
N ASP A 89 1.30 14.42 -2.62
CA ASP A 89 1.79 15.63 -3.27
C ASP A 89 1.94 15.38 -4.77
N PRO A 90 1.05 15.92 -5.63
CA PRO A 90 1.06 15.62 -7.07
C PRO A 90 2.31 16.16 -7.78
N LYS A 91 3.07 17.08 -7.17
CA LYS A 91 4.30 17.62 -7.76
C LYS A 91 5.47 16.68 -7.59
N THR A 92 5.53 15.97 -6.47
CA THR A 92 6.64 15.06 -6.14
C THR A 92 6.26 13.59 -6.33
N GLY A 93 4.96 13.27 -6.39
CA GLY A 93 4.43 11.92 -6.39
C GLY A 93 4.65 11.20 -5.05
N TYR A 94 4.91 11.94 -3.98
CA TYR A 94 5.02 11.37 -2.65
C TYR A 94 3.62 11.07 -2.11
N ILE A 95 3.33 9.78 -1.96
CA ILE A 95 2.05 9.25 -1.49
C ILE A 95 2.23 8.83 -0.04
N VAL A 96 1.39 9.34 0.85
CA VAL A 96 1.30 8.89 2.24
C VAL A 96 0.00 8.13 2.41
N ILE A 97 0.10 6.89 2.88
CA ILE A 97 -1.05 6.07 3.23
C ILE A 97 -1.12 5.98 4.76
N GLN A 98 -2.23 6.42 5.33
CA GLN A 98 -2.38 6.56 6.78
C GLN A 98 -2.52 5.20 7.47
N TYR A 99 -2.05 5.09 8.72
CA TYR A 99 -2.27 3.88 9.51
C TYR A 99 -3.78 3.68 9.76
N PRO A 100 -4.33 2.45 9.66
CA PRO A 100 -3.68 1.17 9.39
C PRO A 100 -3.77 0.70 7.91
N ARG A 101 -4.05 1.59 6.97
CA ARG A 101 -4.51 1.24 5.60
C ARG A 101 -3.54 0.37 4.81
N CYS A 102 -2.23 0.56 4.93
CA CYS A 102 -1.27 -0.36 4.29
C CYS A 102 -1.35 -1.78 4.84
N SER A 103 -1.53 -1.96 6.15
CA SER A 103 -1.67 -3.30 6.74
C SER A 103 -2.94 -3.97 6.24
N ILE A 104 -4.05 -3.22 6.23
CA ILE A 104 -5.34 -3.69 5.73
C ILE A 104 -5.24 -4.07 4.24
N LEU A 105 -4.51 -3.28 3.43
CA LEU A 105 -4.24 -3.64 2.04
C LEU A 105 -3.41 -4.92 1.93
N MET A 106 -2.45 -5.16 2.82
CA MET A 106 -1.71 -6.43 2.80
C MET A 106 -2.58 -7.61 3.23
N ASP A 107 -3.52 -7.42 4.15
CA ASP A 107 -4.51 -8.44 4.53
C ASP A 107 -5.41 -8.79 3.33
N TYR A 108 -5.88 -7.78 2.58
CA TYR A 108 -6.56 -7.96 1.30
C TYR A 108 -5.77 -8.86 0.34
N LEU A 109 -4.46 -8.64 0.21
CA LEU A 109 -3.62 -9.45 -0.68
C LEU A 109 -3.37 -10.87 -0.16
N ALA A 110 -3.49 -11.10 1.14
CA ALA A 110 -3.35 -12.43 1.74
C ALA A 110 -4.60 -13.30 1.51
N HIS A 111 -5.80 -12.71 1.49
CA HIS A 111 -7.08 -13.40 1.33
C HIS A 111 -8.09 -12.62 0.46
N PRO A 112 -7.78 -12.39 -0.83
CA PRO A 112 -8.58 -11.49 -1.67
C PRO A 112 -9.99 -12.03 -1.99
N ASP A 113 -10.22 -13.34 -1.86
CA ASP A 113 -11.50 -14.02 -2.09
C ASP A 113 -12.52 -13.84 -0.96
N HIS A 114 -12.07 -13.35 0.19
CA HIS A 114 -12.90 -13.06 1.36
C HIS A 114 -12.71 -11.63 1.85
N ALA A 115 -12.45 -10.71 0.92
CA ALA A 115 -12.10 -9.34 1.22
C ALA A 115 -13.19 -8.61 2.01
N SER A 116 -12.81 -7.95 3.11
CA SER A 116 -13.72 -7.08 3.85
C SER A 116 -13.96 -5.75 3.11
N PRO A 117 -15.03 -5.00 3.43
CA PRO A 117 -15.24 -3.67 2.84
C PRO A 117 -14.05 -2.72 3.05
N GLU A 118 -13.41 -2.75 4.23
CA GLU A 118 -12.25 -1.90 4.53
C GLU A 118 -11.00 -2.30 3.74
N GLU A 119 -10.83 -3.58 3.44
CA GLU A 119 -9.79 -4.11 2.56
C GLU A 119 -9.94 -3.61 1.13
N ILE A 120 -11.16 -3.69 0.58
CA ILE A 120 -11.47 -3.19 -0.76
C ILE A 120 -11.31 -1.66 -0.80
N ILE A 121 -11.71 -0.94 0.24
CA ILE A 121 -11.49 0.52 0.35
C ILE A 121 -9.99 0.84 0.40
N SER A 122 -9.18 0.05 1.10
CA SER A 122 -7.73 0.28 1.21
C SER A 122 -7.02 0.05 -0.12
N LEU A 123 -7.52 -0.88 -0.95
CA LEU A 123 -7.11 -1.00 -2.36
C LEU A 123 -7.43 0.28 -3.14
N ASN A 124 -8.66 0.81 -3.02
CA ASN A 124 -9.05 2.03 -3.71
C ASN A 124 -8.22 3.24 -3.27
N ILE A 125 -7.88 3.36 -1.98
CA ILE A 125 -7.01 4.44 -1.50
C ILE A 125 -5.67 4.44 -2.24
N LEU A 126 -5.00 3.27 -2.37
CA LEU A 126 -3.78 3.20 -3.17
C LEU A 126 -4.01 3.65 -4.61
N THR A 127 -5.09 3.21 -5.25
CA THR A 127 -5.41 3.59 -6.63
C THR A 127 -5.66 5.09 -6.75
N HIS A 128 -6.45 5.65 -5.84
CA HIS A 128 -6.80 7.08 -5.75
C HIS A 128 -5.56 7.95 -5.62
N GLU A 129 -4.71 7.66 -4.63
CA GLU A 129 -3.47 8.39 -4.43
C GLU A 129 -2.51 8.26 -5.63
N SER A 130 -2.55 7.12 -6.33
CA SER A 130 -1.78 6.96 -7.57
C SER A 130 -2.27 7.86 -8.70
N MET A 131 -3.57 8.19 -8.74
CA MET A 131 -4.11 9.14 -9.73
C MET A 131 -3.72 10.58 -9.39
N HIS A 132 -3.65 10.93 -8.11
CA HIS A 132 -3.03 12.19 -7.69
C HIS A 132 -1.55 12.25 -8.08
N ALA A 133 -0.78 11.18 -7.90
CA ALA A 133 0.62 11.13 -8.32
C ALA A 133 0.80 11.25 -9.85
N ARG A 134 -0.23 10.94 -10.63
CA ARG A 134 -0.29 11.18 -12.08
C ARG A 134 -0.47 12.66 -12.44
N GLY A 135 -0.87 13.50 -11.49
CA GLY A 135 -1.10 14.93 -11.66
C GLY A 135 -2.58 15.34 -11.74
N GLU A 136 -3.52 14.46 -11.37
CA GLU A 136 -4.92 14.86 -11.19
C GLU A 136 -5.10 15.54 -9.82
N TYR A 137 -5.81 16.67 -9.79
CA TYR A 137 -6.01 17.47 -8.57
C TYR A 137 -7.47 17.53 -8.14
N ASN A 138 -8.40 17.11 -9.01
CA ASN A 138 -9.82 17.13 -8.72
C ASN A 138 -10.26 15.81 -8.08
N GLU A 139 -10.60 15.85 -6.79
CA GLU A 139 -11.05 14.68 -6.00
C GLU A 139 -12.07 13.78 -6.70
N ALA A 140 -13.13 14.35 -7.27
CA ALA A 140 -14.16 13.56 -7.95
C ALA A 140 -13.65 12.88 -9.22
N LYS A 141 -12.75 13.54 -9.95
CA LYS A 141 -12.11 12.97 -11.13
C LYS A 141 -11.08 11.92 -10.74
N THR A 142 -10.23 12.20 -9.75
CA THR A 142 -9.27 11.24 -9.16
C THR A 142 -9.99 9.97 -8.71
N GLU A 143 -11.08 10.11 -7.95
CA GLU A 143 -11.86 8.97 -7.48
C GLU A 143 -12.46 8.18 -8.65
N CYS A 144 -12.95 8.86 -9.69
CA CYS A 144 -13.48 8.16 -10.86
C CYS A 144 -12.40 7.39 -11.63
N GLU A 145 -11.22 8.00 -11.80
CA GLU A 145 -10.07 7.37 -12.41
C GLU A 145 -9.60 6.16 -11.57
N ALA A 146 -9.72 6.23 -10.24
CA ALA A 146 -9.42 5.16 -9.31
C ALA A 146 -10.42 4.00 -9.39
N VAL A 147 -11.72 4.31 -9.34
CA VAL A 147 -12.81 3.35 -9.53
C VAL A 147 -12.61 2.56 -10.82
N GLN A 148 -12.26 3.22 -11.92
CA GLN A 148 -11.99 2.57 -13.20
C GLN A 148 -10.77 1.66 -13.17
N ARG A 149 -9.74 1.99 -12.40
CA ARG A 149 -8.49 1.22 -12.32
C ARG A 149 -8.44 0.20 -11.20
N ASN A 150 -9.39 0.13 -10.28
CA ASN A 150 -9.34 -0.81 -9.16
C ASN A 150 -9.14 -2.27 -9.58
N TYR A 151 -9.81 -2.70 -10.66
CA TYR A 151 -9.56 -4.02 -11.25
C TYR A 151 -8.08 -4.19 -11.62
N ARG A 152 -7.53 -3.27 -12.41
CA ARG A 152 -6.10 -3.25 -12.81
C ARG A 152 -5.17 -3.21 -11.60
N THR A 153 -5.44 -2.38 -10.59
CA THR A 153 -4.64 -2.29 -9.36
C THR A 153 -4.56 -3.65 -8.67
N ALA A 154 -5.70 -4.31 -8.46
CA ALA A 154 -5.73 -5.64 -7.86
C ALA A 154 -4.91 -6.66 -8.70
N ARG A 155 -5.02 -6.62 -10.03
CA ARG A 155 -4.22 -7.50 -10.92
C ARG A 155 -2.72 -7.25 -10.79
N LEU A 156 -2.29 -5.98 -10.76
CA LEU A 156 -0.88 -5.61 -10.59
C LEU A 156 -0.33 -6.06 -9.23
N LEU A 157 -1.17 -6.09 -8.20
CA LEU A 157 -0.81 -6.59 -6.88
C LEU A 157 -0.84 -8.13 -6.77
N GLY A 158 -1.21 -8.84 -7.84
CA GLY A 158 -1.19 -10.30 -7.92
C GLY A 158 -2.52 -10.99 -7.64
N VAL A 159 -3.63 -10.25 -7.53
CA VAL A 159 -4.96 -10.83 -7.29
C VAL A 159 -5.45 -11.58 -8.56
N PRO A 160 -6.02 -12.79 -8.41
CA PRO A 160 -6.63 -13.52 -9.53
C PRO A 160 -7.71 -12.71 -10.24
N GLU A 161 -7.85 -12.91 -11.55
CA GLU A 161 -8.68 -12.06 -12.42
C GLU A 161 -10.13 -11.94 -11.98
N LEU A 162 -10.77 -13.08 -11.75
CA LEU A 162 -12.17 -13.14 -11.34
C LEU A 162 -12.40 -12.40 -10.01
N ILE A 163 -11.49 -12.60 -9.06
CA ILE A 163 -11.56 -12.00 -7.72
C ILE A 163 -11.31 -10.49 -7.79
N ALA A 164 -10.31 -10.05 -8.57
CA ALA A 164 -10.02 -8.66 -8.80
C ALA A 164 -11.24 -7.93 -9.40
N LYS A 165 -11.89 -8.52 -10.40
CA LYS A 165 -13.07 -7.96 -11.04
C LYS A 165 -14.26 -7.88 -10.09
N GLN A 166 -14.50 -8.94 -9.33
CA GLN A 166 -15.55 -8.99 -8.31
C GLN A 166 -15.36 -7.89 -7.26
N ASN A 167 -14.17 -7.79 -6.68
CA ASN A 167 -13.85 -6.80 -5.63
C ASN A 167 -13.95 -5.35 -6.16
N ALA A 168 -13.51 -5.11 -7.40
CA ALA A 168 -13.63 -3.79 -8.00
C ALA A 168 -15.10 -3.38 -8.25
N LEU A 169 -15.93 -4.30 -8.74
CA LEU A 169 -17.37 -4.08 -8.89
C LEU A 169 -18.08 -3.93 -7.54
N GLU A 170 -17.63 -4.65 -6.51
CA GLU A 170 -18.14 -4.50 -5.15
C GLU A 170 -17.86 -3.10 -4.61
N TYR A 171 -16.64 -2.57 -4.78
CA TYR A 171 -16.32 -1.18 -4.43
C TYR A 171 -17.28 -0.19 -5.12
N TYR A 172 -17.42 -0.32 -6.44
CA TYR A 172 -18.25 0.58 -7.22
C TYR A 172 -19.71 0.58 -6.75
N ASN A 173 -20.31 -0.61 -6.64
CA ASN A 173 -21.73 -0.76 -6.34
C ASN A 173 -22.06 -0.46 -4.87
N ASN A 174 -21.20 -0.88 -3.94
CA ASN A 174 -21.50 -0.85 -2.51
C ASN A 174 -20.88 0.30 -1.75
N HIS A 175 -19.84 0.93 -2.29
CA HIS A 175 -19.18 2.08 -1.70
C HIS A 175 -19.38 3.33 -2.55
N TYR A 176 -18.80 3.39 -3.76
CA TYR A 176 -18.78 4.59 -4.60
C TYR A 176 -20.19 5.15 -4.88
N LEU A 177 -21.12 4.32 -5.39
CA LEU A 177 -22.48 4.76 -5.72
C LEU A 177 -23.32 5.22 -4.53
N LYS A 178 -22.90 4.93 -3.30
CA LYS A 178 -23.59 5.36 -2.06
C LYS A 178 -23.00 6.64 -1.47
N ARG A 179 -21.92 7.16 -2.04
CA ARG A 179 -21.29 8.41 -1.59
C ARG A 179 -22.13 9.62 -1.98
N SER A 180 -21.97 10.69 -1.21
CA SER A 180 -22.61 11.99 -1.44
C SER A 180 -21.67 13.17 -1.15
N ASP A 181 -20.39 12.89 -0.97
CA ASP A 181 -19.34 13.85 -0.68
C ASP A 181 -18.58 14.28 -1.95
N GLY A 182 -17.55 15.12 -1.79
CA GLY A 182 -16.79 15.71 -2.91
C GLY A 182 -16.04 14.70 -3.80
N TYR A 183 -16.00 13.43 -3.41
CA TYR A 183 -15.41 12.34 -4.20
C TYR A 183 -16.42 11.75 -5.21
N PHE A 184 -17.72 11.98 -5.02
CA PHE A 184 -18.76 11.41 -5.86
C PHE A 184 -19.09 12.30 -7.06
N SER A 185 -19.14 11.67 -8.24
CA SER A 185 -19.71 12.25 -9.45
C SER A 185 -20.63 11.25 -10.15
N LYS A 186 -21.84 11.71 -10.52
CA LYS A 186 -22.78 10.95 -11.36
C LYS A 186 -22.27 10.70 -12.78
N GLU A 187 -21.27 11.47 -13.22
CA GLU A 187 -20.64 11.31 -14.53
C GLU A 187 -19.59 10.19 -14.53
N CYS A 188 -19.27 9.62 -13.35
CA CYS A 188 -18.43 8.43 -13.25
C CYS A 188 -19.27 7.15 -13.37
N ALA A 189 -19.59 6.78 -14.61
CA ALA A 189 -20.28 5.53 -14.90
C ALA A 189 -20.01 5.12 -16.37
N PRO A 190 -20.24 3.84 -16.74
CA PRO A 190 -19.99 3.38 -18.10
C PRO A 190 -20.70 4.25 -19.16
N GLY A 191 -19.95 4.74 -20.13
CA GLY A 191 -20.43 5.57 -21.24
C GLY A 191 -20.74 7.03 -20.89
N LYS A 192 -20.46 7.49 -19.67
CA LYS A 192 -20.66 8.89 -19.23
C LYS A 192 -19.41 9.74 -19.47
N ASP A 193 -19.50 11.02 -19.10
CA ASP A 193 -18.48 12.02 -19.41
C ASP A 193 -17.12 11.76 -18.72
N MET A 194 -17.10 11.08 -17.56
CA MET A 194 -15.86 10.71 -16.86
C MET A 194 -15.39 9.27 -17.12
N ASP A 195 -16.07 8.51 -17.99
CA ASP A 195 -15.58 7.20 -18.43
C ASP A 195 -14.42 7.37 -19.42
N GLU A 196 -13.23 6.95 -19.01
CA GLU A 196 -12.03 6.97 -19.85
C GLU A 196 -12.02 5.84 -20.89
N ARG A 197 -12.99 4.91 -20.82
CA ARG A 197 -13.17 3.80 -21.76
C ARG A 197 -11.96 2.87 -21.83
N LEU A 198 -11.31 2.66 -20.70
CA LEU A 198 -10.15 1.77 -20.57
C LEU A 198 -10.56 0.32 -20.84
N SER A 199 -9.79 -0.41 -21.64
CA SER A 199 -10.07 -1.83 -21.92
C SER A 199 -9.99 -2.71 -20.67
N ASP A 200 -9.22 -2.28 -19.67
CA ASP A 200 -9.03 -2.90 -18.36
C ASP A 200 -9.76 -2.12 -17.25
N SER A 201 -10.89 -1.46 -17.58
CA SER A 201 -11.72 -0.79 -16.58
C SER A 201 -12.46 -1.77 -15.68
N THR A 202 -12.76 -1.36 -14.45
CA THR A 202 -13.63 -2.09 -13.50
C THR A 202 -14.97 -2.54 -14.11
N TRP A 203 -15.52 -1.84 -15.10
CA TRP A 203 -16.78 -2.23 -15.76
C TRP A 203 -16.65 -2.93 -17.12
N ASN A 204 -15.44 -3.05 -17.69
CA ASN A 204 -15.19 -3.75 -18.96
C ASN A 204 -14.61 -5.15 -18.72
#